data_AF-A0A7C2EHW3-F1
#
_entry.id   AF-A0A7C2EHW3-F1
#
_cell.length_a   1.000
_cell.length_b   1.000
_cell.length_c   1.000
_cell.angle_alpha   90.00
_cell.angle_beta   90.00
_cell.angle_gamma   90.00
#
_symmetry.space_group_name_H-M   'P 1'
#
loop_
_entity.id
_entity.type
_entity.pdbx_description
1 polymer ?
#
loop_
_entity_poly.entity_id
_entity_poly.type
_entity_poly.pdbx_seq_one_letter_code
_entity_poly.pdbx_strand_id
1 'polypeptide(L)' 'EYRGRGIGSALIEHALAHLRAVGMAMAKIETLEQNARGQALYPRFGFREVARQIHYVMPLQEERADSE' A
#
# COMPACT_ATOMS: atom_id res chain seq x y z
N GLU A 1 -18.66 2.27 3.93
CA GLU A 1 -19.21 3.58 4.35
C GLU A 1 -18.27 4.78 4.09
N TYR A 2 -16.99 4.72 4.46
CA TYR A 2 -16.06 5.88 4.39
C TYR A 2 -15.23 6.02 3.09
N ARG A 3 -15.38 5.10 2.14
CA ARG A 3 -14.64 5.13 0.86
C ARG A 3 -15.12 6.29 -0.03
N GLY A 4 -14.22 6.83 -0.86
CA GLY A 4 -14.57 7.88 -1.82
C GLY A 4 -14.77 9.29 -1.23
N ARG A 5 -14.55 9.46 0.08
CA ARG A 5 -14.74 10.73 0.80
C ARG A 5 -13.45 11.55 0.98
N GLY A 6 -12.39 11.23 0.24
CA GLY A 6 -11.10 11.91 0.36
C GLY A 6 -10.29 11.62 1.63
N ILE A 7 -10.79 10.79 2.55
CA ILE A 7 -10.11 10.49 3.83
C ILE A 7 -8.70 9.91 3.60
N GLY A 8 -8.53 8.98 2.66
CA GLY A 8 -7.21 8.42 2.35
C GLY A 8 -6.23 9.47 1.83
N SER A 9 -6.70 10.42 1.02
CA SER A 9 -5.89 11.54 0.53
C SER A 9 -5.44 12.42 1.69
N ALA A 10 -6.37 12.81 2.57
CA ALA A 10 -6.05 13.64 3.73
C ALA A 10 -5.03 12.98 4.66
N LEU A 11 -5.13 11.66 4.86
CA LEU A 11 -4.17 10.89 5.65
C LEU A 11 -2.78 10.86 5.00
N ILE A 12 -2.70 10.69 3.67
CA ILE A 12 -1.41 10.71 2.95
C ILE A 12 -0.76 12.10 3.04
N GLU A 13 -1.53 13.18 2.83
CA GLU A 13 -1.02 14.55 2.96
C GLU A 13 -0.48 14.83 4.35
N HIS A 14 -1.23 14.46 5.38
CA HIS A 14 -0.82 14.61 6.77
C HIS A 14 0.47 13.83 7.07
N ALA A 15 0.55 12.57 6.63
CA ALA A 15 1.75 11.75 6.80
C ALA A 15 2.97 12.36 6.08
N LEU A 16 2.82 12.80 4.83
CA LEU A 16 3.91 13.44 4.07
C LEU A 16 4.38 14.74 4.72
N ALA A 17 3.45 15.55 5.25
CA ALA A 17 3.80 16.75 5.99
C ALA A 17 4.63 16.42 7.25
N HIS A 18 4.23 15.39 7.99
CA HIS A 18 4.99 14.92 9.15
C HIS A 18 6.39 14.44 8.77
N LEU A 19 6.52 13.58 7.75
CA LEU A 19 7.81 13.06 7.28
C LEU A 19 8.77 14.19 6.87
N ARG A 20 8.26 15.23 6.22
CA ARG A 20 9.04 16.43 5.89
C ARG A 20 9.47 17.21 7.14
N ALA A 21 8.57 17.38 8.10
CA ALA A 21 8.84 18.11 9.34
C ALA A 21 9.96 17.47 10.18
N VAL A 22 10.07 16.14 10.14
CA VAL A 22 11.14 15.39 10.83
C VAL A 22 12.40 15.20 9.97
N GLY A 23 12.48 15.84 8.80
CA GLY A 23 13.68 15.85 7.96
C GLY A 23 13.92 14.58 7.15
N MET A 24 12.91 13.74 6.91
CA MET A 24 13.08 12.56 6.08
C MET A 24 13.24 12.91 4.60
N ALA A 25 14.15 12.22 3.92
CA ALA A 25 14.44 12.44 2.52
C ALA A 25 13.45 11.75 1.57
N MET A 26 12.90 10.60 1.96
CA MET A 26 12.07 9.76 1.09
C MET A 26 10.86 9.19 1.85
N ALA A 27 9.73 9.12 1.18
CA ALA A 27 8.56 8.35 1.60
C ALA A 27 8.44 7.11 0.69
N LYS A 28 8.21 5.94 1.29
CA LYS A 28 7.99 4.69 0.57
C LYS A 28 6.59 4.17 0.85
N ILE A 29 5.95 3.62 -0.16
CA ILE A 29 4.70 2.86 -0.04
C ILE A 29 4.84 1.55 -0.80
N GLU A 30 4.36 0.45 -0.22
CA GLU A 30 4.25 -0.85 -0.87
C GLU A 30 2.76 -1.13 -1.10
N THR A 31 2.44 -1.71 -2.25
CA THR A 31 1.06 -2.02 -2.59
C THR A 31 1.00 -3.27 -3.47
N LEU A 32 -0.13 -3.95 -3.43
CA LEU A 32 -0.39 -5.09 -4.32
C LEU A 32 -0.76 -4.61 -5.72
N GLU A 33 -0.41 -5.36 -6.75
CA GLU A 33 -0.74 -5.04 -8.14
C GLU A 33 -2.25 -4.94 -8.38
N GLN A 34 -3.06 -5.67 -7.59
CA GLN A 34 -4.52 -5.65 -7.71
C GLN A 34 -5.16 -4.39 -7.07
N ASN A 35 -4.38 -3.56 -6.37
CA ASN A 35 -4.89 -2.35 -5.73
C ASN A 35 -5.00 -1.16 -6.71
N ALA A 36 -5.92 -1.26 -7.66
CA ALA A 36 -6.15 -0.23 -8.69
C ALA A 36 -6.44 1.16 -8.09
N ARG A 37 -7.11 1.22 -6.93
CA ARG A 37 -7.38 2.49 -6.23
C ARG A 37 -6.10 3.13 -5.70
N GLY A 38 -5.21 2.33 -5.10
CA GLY A 38 -3.91 2.79 -4.64
C GLY A 38 -3.05 3.28 -5.80
N GLN A 39 -2.97 2.49 -6.89
CA GLN A 39 -2.20 2.84 -8.09
C GLN A 39 -2.63 4.16 -8.73
N ALA A 40 -3.92 4.48 -8.73
CA ALA A 40 -4.40 5.79 -9.20
C ALA A 40 -4.16 6.92 -8.18
N LEU A 41 -4.08 6.60 -6.89
CA LEU A 41 -3.97 7.58 -5.81
C LEU A 41 -2.53 8.05 -5.59
N TYR A 42 -1.56 7.14 -5.48
CA TYR A 42 -0.19 7.47 -5.07
C TYR A 42 0.53 8.44 -6.03
N PRO A 43 0.42 8.31 -7.37
CA PRO A 43 1.05 9.26 -8.30
C PRO A 43 0.59 10.70 -8.12
N ARG A 44 -0.64 10.91 -7.65
CA ARG A 44 -1.18 12.26 -7.37
C ARG A 44 -0.43 12.98 -6.24
N PHE A 45 0.26 12.24 -5.37
CA PHE A 45 1.08 12.78 -4.28
C PHE A 45 2.58 12.78 -4.61
N GLY A 46 2.96 12.46 -5.85
CA GLY A 46 4.35 12.45 -6.30
C GLY A 46 5.11 11.14 -6.05
N PHE A 47 4.44 10.09 -5.54
CA PHE A 47 5.04 8.75 -5.53
C PHE A 47 5.25 8.25 -6.97
N ARG A 48 6.32 7.47 -7.17
CA ARG A 48 6.65 6.86 -8.46
C ARG A 48 6.92 5.38 -8.23
N GLU A 49 6.53 4.54 -9.19
CA GLU A 49 6.94 3.13 -9.19
C GLU A 49 8.46 3.07 -9.38
N VAL A 50 9.14 2.35 -8.49
CA VAL A 50 10.61 2.19 -8.52
C VAL A 50 11.05 0.73 -8.59
N ALA A 51 10.16 -0.22 -8.27
CA ALA A 51 10.41 -1.65 -8.31
C ALA A 51 9.10 -2.45 -8.26
N ARG A 52 9.18 -3.74 -8.65
CA ARG A 52 8.16 -4.76 -8.40
C ARG A 52 8.75 -5.86 -7.52
N GLN A 53 7.97 -6.35 -6.56
CA GLN A 53 8.37 -7.41 -5.63
C GLN A 53 7.59 -8.70 -5.92
N ILE A 54 8.31 -9.81 -6.04
CA ILE A 54 7.72 -11.15 -6.19
C ILE A 54 7.86 -11.87 -4.84
N HIS A 55 6.75 -12.35 -4.30
CA HIS A 55 6.70 -13.08 -3.03
C HIS A 55 6.31 -14.53 -3.30
N TYR A 56 7.18 -15.47 -2.91
CA TYR A 56 6.87 -16.90 -2.90
C TYR A 56 6.44 -17.32 -1.50
N VAL A 57 5.36 -18.11 -1.42
CA VAL A 57 4.89 -18.71 -0.17
C VAL A 57 4.57 -20.18 -0.41
N MET A 58 4.79 -21.01 0.60
CA MET A 58 4.42 -22.43 0.60
C MET A 58 3.69 -22.72 1.92
N PRO A 59 2.53 -23.41 1.89
CA PRO A 59 1.88 -23.87 3.11
C PRO A 59 2.77 -24.90 3.82
N LEU A 60 2.93 -24.77 5.15
CA LEU A 60 3.73 -25.71 5.96
C LEU A 60 2.87 -26.81 6.59
N GLN A 61 1.56 -26.67 6.54
CA GLN A 61 0.59 -27.63 7.04
C GLN A 61 -0.30 -27.99 5.85
N GLU A 62 -0.44 -29.29 5.57
CA GLU A 62 -1.45 -29.78 4.62
C GLU A 62 -2.82 -29.26 5.08
N GLU A 63 -3.61 -28.75 4.13
CA GLU A 63 -5.05 -28.65 4.32
C GLU A 63 -5.49 -30.04 4.80
N ARG A 64 -5.94 -30.13 6.05
CA ARG A 64 -6.65 -31.32 6.48
C ARG A 64 -7.84 -31.41 5.54
N ALA A 65 -7.77 -32.32 4.58
CA ALA A 65 -8.94 -32.72 3.84
C ALA A 65 -9.93 -33.16 4.91
N ASP A 66 -10.95 -32.35 5.15
CA ASP A 66 -12.05 -32.73 6.00
C ASP A 66 -12.63 -34.01 5.38
N SER A 67 -12.30 -35.14 5.99
CA SER A 67 -12.87 -36.44 5.65
C SER A 67 -14.35 -36.40 6.04
N GLU A 68 -15.24 -36.42 5.04
CA GLU A 68 -16.65 -36.82 5.21
C GLU A 68 -16.77 -38.27 5.70
#